data_AF-A0A9P3UU81-F1
#
_entry.id   AF-A0A9P3UU81-F1
#
_cell.length_a   1.000
_cell.length_b   1.000
_cell.length_c   1.000
_cell.angle_alpha   90.00
_cell.angle_beta   90.00
_cell.angle_gamma   90.00
#
_symmetry.space_group_name_H-M   'P 1'
#
loop_
_entity.id
_entity.type
_entity.pdbx_description
1 polymer ?
#
loop_
_entity_poly.entity_id
_entity_poly.type
_entity_poly.pdbx_seq_one_letter_code
_entity_poly.pdbx_strand_id
1 'polypeptide(L)'
;MVQLSRRTYGQVSWTEIVSLALVLARLPLILLWSLFKASFVPSCKTHKSWRRVLGDTAFRHLADSWNVSQFQYYLGPTLQVYAAWAKKEGLSVLVDEIGEGARLLWIGPRRADRVVLYFHGGGYLVPLSDFAASFWNYVRLELARDGLDVGFAILNYSIVPTASFPQQLIQAVKAIQHVIDSGCSPQNIQIVGDSAGANLALAFLSHMIHPVKGIQQVSLPSRIRGVYLMSPWVSLTGDTGSHAANDHTDVVGAATFAECGRNVFENVPESLRVYLEARKAPEAWFKGVDGIVDRILVTAGGAECLRDNIVKVANRLVEHHQGAVRLIVQEKGVHNDPFYDFLAREKNLCYLTPEVVQWVRDGFVEGQAC
;
A
#
# COMPACT_ATOMS: atom_id res chain seq x y z
N MET A 1 -29.92 -20.22 -12.56
CA MET A 1 -28.45 -20.09 -12.52
C MET A 1 -28.02 -19.12 -13.61
N VAL A 2 -27.94 -17.82 -13.29
CA VAL A 2 -27.28 -16.86 -14.19
C VAL A 2 -25.80 -16.96 -13.84
N GLN A 3 -25.03 -17.63 -14.69
CA GLN A 3 -23.58 -17.61 -14.61
C GLN A 3 -23.14 -16.20 -15.05
N LEU A 4 -23.15 -15.24 -14.10
CA LEU A 4 -22.59 -13.92 -14.32
C LEU A 4 -21.14 -14.13 -14.75
N SER A 5 -20.84 -13.70 -15.98
CA SER A 5 -19.50 -13.68 -16.56
C SER A 5 -18.55 -13.01 -15.56
N ARG A 6 -17.76 -13.81 -14.82
CA ARG A 6 -16.65 -13.30 -14.01
C ARG A 6 -15.61 -12.79 -15.00
N ARG A 7 -15.55 -11.48 -15.20
CA ARG A 7 -14.51 -10.85 -16.05
C ARG A 7 -13.14 -11.38 -15.63
N THR A 8 -12.31 -11.75 -16.60
CA THR A 8 -10.92 -12.14 -16.32
C THR A 8 -10.04 -10.90 -16.13
N TYR A 9 -8.87 -11.06 -15.52
CA TYR A 9 -7.94 -9.96 -15.25
C TYR A 9 -7.64 -9.16 -16.51
N GLY A 10 -7.84 -7.84 -16.47
CA GLY A 10 -7.55 -6.94 -17.60
C GLY A 10 -8.41 -7.20 -18.85
N GLN A 11 -9.50 -7.95 -18.74
CA GLN A 11 -10.39 -8.17 -19.86
C GLN A 11 -11.21 -6.90 -20.14
N VAL A 12 -10.94 -6.29 -21.30
CA VAL A 12 -11.61 -5.08 -21.76
C VAL A 12 -12.28 -5.31 -23.12
N SER A 13 -13.45 -4.72 -23.32
CA SER A 13 -14.13 -4.69 -24.61
C SER A 13 -13.48 -3.67 -25.56
N TRP A 14 -13.80 -3.74 -26.85
CA TRP A 14 -13.39 -2.71 -27.82
C TRP A 14 -13.87 -1.30 -27.43
N THR A 15 -15.07 -1.16 -26.85
CA THR A 15 -15.58 0.15 -26.41
C THR A 15 -14.80 0.67 -25.20
N GLU A 16 -14.38 -0.21 -24.30
CA GLU A 16 -13.52 0.13 -23.16
C GLU A 16 -12.10 0.52 -23.62
N ILE A 17 -11.55 -0.13 -24.65
CA ILE A 17 -10.27 0.28 -25.25
C ILE A 17 -10.37 1.68 -25.87
N VAL A 18 -11.45 1.96 -26.61
CA VAL A 18 -11.66 3.31 -27.18
C VAL A 18 -11.81 4.35 -26.07
N SER A 19 -12.60 4.06 -25.02
CA SER A 19 -12.75 4.94 -23.86
C SER A 19 -11.40 5.20 -23.17
N LEU A 20 -10.60 4.16 -22.96
CA LEU A 20 -9.26 4.25 -22.40
C LEU A 20 -8.38 5.20 -23.23
N ALA A 21 -8.37 5.03 -24.55
CA ALA A 21 -7.60 5.87 -25.46
C ALA A 21 -8.08 7.34 -25.44
N LEU A 22 -9.39 7.59 -25.35
CA LEU A 22 -9.95 8.94 -25.23
C LEU A 22 -9.55 9.63 -23.93
N VAL A 23 -9.50 8.90 -22.81
CA VAL A 23 -9.02 9.42 -21.53
C VAL A 23 -7.55 9.86 -21.64
N LEU A 24 -6.70 9.06 -22.29
CA LEU A 24 -5.30 9.42 -22.56
C LEU A 24 -5.18 10.63 -23.51
N ALA A 25 -5.99 10.68 -24.56
CA ALA A 25 -5.96 11.77 -25.53
C ALA A 25 -6.30 13.14 -24.91
N ARG A 26 -7.11 13.15 -23.84
CA ARG A 26 -7.48 14.38 -23.09
C ARG A 26 -6.42 14.82 -22.08
N LEU A 27 -5.53 13.91 -21.66
CA LEU A 27 -4.57 14.16 -20.59
C LEU A 27 -3.70 15.41 -20.85
N PRO A 28 -3.12 15.64 -22.05
CA PRO A 28 -2.33 16.85 -22.30
C PRO A 28 -3.09 18.15 -22.05
N LEU A 29 -4.37 18.23 -22.42
CA LEU A 29 -5.21 19.42 -22.20
C LEU A 29 -5.47 19.65 -20.71
N ILE A 30 -5.71 18.59 -19.95
CA ILE A 30 -5.95 18.65 -18.51
C ILE A 30 -4.67 19.09 -17.78
N LEU A 31 -3.51 18.58 -18.19
CA LEU A 31 -2.22 18.97 -17.64
C LEU A 31 -1.89 20.44 -17.92
N LEU A 32 -2.13 20.92 -19.15
CA LEU A 32 -1.96 22.33 -19.51
C LEU A 32 -2.89 23.23 -18.68
N TRP A 33 -4.15 22.82 -18.51
CA TRP A 33 -5.11 23.55 -17.68
C TRP A 33 -4.70 23.57 -16.20
N SER A 34 -4.14 22.47 -15.68
CA SER A 34 -3.66 22.40 -14.30
C SER A 34 -2.49 23.36 -14.06
N LEU A 35 -1.50 23.40 -14.97
CA LEU A 35 -0.39 24.36 -14.90
C LEU A 35 -0.87 25.82 -14.99
N PHE A 36 -1.85 26.09 -15.86
CA PHE A 36 -2.46 27.41 -15.95
C PHE A 36 -3.09 27.79 -14.60
N LYS A 37 -3.97 26.96 -14.03
CA LYS A 37 -4.60 27.23 -12.72
C LYS A 37 -3.56 27.39 -11.59
N ALA A 38 -2.53 26.55 -11.56
CA ALA A 38 -1.48 26.63 -10.54
C ALA A 38 -0.74 27.98 -10.54
N SER A 39 -0.69 28.64 -11.69
CA SER A 39 -0.06 29.97 -11.84
C SER A 39 -0.92 31.12 -11.30
N PHE A 40 -2.25 30.94 -11.18
CA PHE A 40 -3.20 32.01 -10.85
C PHE A 40 -4.00 31.80 -9.56
N VAL A 41 -4.07 30.58 -9.02
CA VAL A 41 -4.84 30.28 -7.81
C VAL A 41 -3.91 30.33 -6.59
N PRO A 42 -4.10 31.25 -5.62
CA PRO A 42 -3.23 31.36 -4.45
C PRO A 42 -3.21 30.11 -3.56
N SER A 43 -4.30 29.33 -3.50
CA SER A 43 -4.34 28.03 -2.83
C SER A 43 -3.55 26.94 -3.58
N CYS A 44 -3.26 27.16 -4.87
CA CYS A 44 -2.37 26.36 -5.70
C CYS A 44 -0.97 26.98 -5.82
N LYS A 45 -0.58 27.95 -4.97
CA LYS A 45 0.84 28.20 -4.67
C LYS A 45 1.38 27.00 -3.89
N THR A 46 1.47 25.89 -4.59
CA THR A 46 1.78 24.59 -4.03
C THR A 46 3.23 24.60 -3.58
N HIS A 47 3.51 24.07 -2.38
CA HIS A 47 4.88 23.67 -2.02
C HIS A 47 5.44 22.59 -2.96
N LYS A 48 4.58 22.01 -3.81
CA LYS A 48 4.90 21.01 -4.82
C LYS A 48 5.53 21.66 -6.06
N SER A 49 6.53 21.01 -6.62
CA SER A 49 7.13 21.41 -7.90
C SER A 49 6.11 21.26 -9.05
N TRP A 50 6.37 21.90 -10.19
CA TRP A 50 5.54 21.73 -11.38
C TRP A 50 5.46 20.26 -11.85
N ARG A 51 6.53 19.46 -11.67
CA ARG A 51 6.53 18.03 -12.01
C ARG A 51 5.57 17.27 -11.12
N ARG A 52 5.58 17.59 -9.83
CA ARG A 52 4.68 16.99 -8.85
C ARG A 52 3.22 17.37 -9.11
N VAL A 53 2.94 18.64 -9.43
CA VAL A 53 1.59 19.07 -9.83
C VAL A 53 1.09 18.29 -11.04
N LEU A 54 1.93 18.12 -12.07
CA LEU A 54 1.59 17.33 -13.25
C LEU A 54 1.38 15.85 -12.93
N GLY A 55 2.26 15.25 -12.13
CA GLY A 55 2.19 13.84 -11.73
C GLY A 55 0.91 13.55 -10.94
N ASP A 56 0.60 14.35 -9.92
CA ASP A 56 -0.61 14.23 -9.12
C ASP A 56 -1.86 14.41 -10.00
N THR A 57 -1.87 15.43 -10.87
CA THR A 57 -2.99 15.69 -11.79
C THR A 57 -3.20 14.52 -12.75
N ALA A 58 -2.11 13.99 -13.33
CA ALA A 58 -2.17 12.86 -14.26
C ALA A 58 -2.72 11.62 -13.56
N PHE A 59 -2.17 11.28 -12.38
CA PHE A 59 -2.64 10.12 -11.63
C PHE A 59 -4.10 10.28 -11.24
N ARG A 60 -4.50 11.45 -10.72
CA ARG A 60 -5.89 11.74 -10.37
C ARG A 60 -6.84 11.57 -11.55
N HIS A 61 -6.48 12.13 -12.69
CA HIS A 61 -7.29 12.03 -13.91
C HIS A 61 -7.48 10.57 -14.34
N LEU A 62 -6.42 9.77 -14.33
CA LEU A 62 -6.50 8.36 -14.67
C LEU A 62 -7.33 7.58 -13.65
N ALA A 63 -7.06 7.79 -12.35
CA ALA A 63 -7.71 7.09 -11.24
C ALA A 63 -9.23 7.27 -11.25
N ASP A 64 -9.70 8.48 -11.55
CA ASP A 64 -11.13 8.79 -11.58
C ASP A 64 -11.81 8.47 -12.93
N SER A 65 -11.05 8.26 -14.00
CA SER A 65 -11.61 8.08 -15.34
C SER A 65 -11.66 6.64 -15.82
N TRP A 66 -10.74 5.79 -15.37
CA TRP A 66 -10.67 4.39 -15.80
C TRP A 66 -11.36 3.47 -14.81
N ASN A 67 -12.05 2.46 -15.35
CA ASN A 67 -12.50 1.35 -14.54
C ASN A 67 -11.34 0.38 -14.22
N VAL A 68 -11.57 -0.53 -13.28
CA VAL A 68 -10.56 -1.49 -12.82
C VAL A 68 -9.99 -2.33 -13.98
N SER A 69 -10.84 -2.84 -14.89
CA SER A 69 -10.39 -3.67 -16.01
C SER A 69 -9.48 -2.89 -16.98
N GLN A 70 -9.76 -1.62 -17.22
CA GLN A 70 -8.90 -0.73 -18.02
C GLN A 70 -7.54 -0.51 -17.37
N PHE A 71 -7.50 -0.26 -16.05
CA PHE A 71 -6.26 -0.16 -15.29
C PHE A 71 -5.42 -1.44 -15.39
N GLN A 72 -6.06 -2.59 -15.16
CA GLN A 72 -5.41 -3.90 -15.24
C GLN A 72 -4.88 -4.21 -16.63
N TYR A 73 -5.65 -3.88 -17.67
CA TYR A 73 -5.24 -4.03 -19.07
C TYR A 73 -4.00 -3.17 -19.38
N TYR A 74 -4.03 -1.90 -18.95
CA TYR A 74 -2.96 -0.94 -19.24
C TYR A 74 -1.66 -1.26 -18.49
N LEU A 75 -1.74 -1.60 -17.20
CA LEU A 75 -0.57 -1.82 -16.35
C LEU A 75 0.00 -3.24 -16.47
N GLY A 76 -0.83 -4.23 -16.79
CA GLY A 76 -0.46 -5.65 -16.74
C GLY A 76 -0.43 -6.19 -15.30
N PRO A 77 0.03 -7.44 -15.08
CA PRO A 77 0.13 -8.05 -13.76
C PRO A 77 1.37 -7.58 -12.97
N THR A 78 1.31 -7.66 -11.64
CA THR A 78 2.39 -7.26 -10.71
C THR A 78 3.77 -7.81 -11.10
N LEU A 79 3.87 -9.08 -11.48
CA LEU A 79 5.15 -9.69 -11.88
C LEU A 79 5.77 -9.02 -13.12
N GLN A 80 4.94 -8.62 -14.10
CA GLN A 80 5.44 -7.91 -15.29
C GLN A 80 5.89 -6.49 -14.93
N VAL A 81 5.11 -5.77 -14.12
CA VAL A 81 5.50 -4.42 -13.65
C VAL A 81 6.82 -4.47 -12.90
N TYR A 82 6.97 -5.41 -11.97
CA TYR A 82 8.21 -5.64 -11.23
C TYR A 82 9.39 -5.99 -12.15
N ALA A 83 9.23 -6.93 -13.08
CA ALA A 83 10.32 -7.34 -13.97
C ALA A 83 10.78 -6.19 -14.88
N ALA A 84 9.84 -5.41 -15.42
CA ALA A 84 10.14 -4.23 -16.22
C ALA A 84 10.86 -3.15 -15.40
N TRP A 85 10.37 -2.88 -14.20
CA TRP A 85 10.99 -1.94 -13.27
C TRP A 85 12.40 -2.38 -12.86
N ALA A 86 12.59 -3.63 -12.44
CA ALA A 86 13.88 -4.16 -12.02
C ALA A 86 14.92 -4.05 -13.16
N LYS A 87 14.53 -4.40 -14.39
CA LYS A 87 15.39 -4.24 -15.58
C LYS A 87 15.77 -2.78 -15.82
N LYS A 88 14.83 -1.84 -15.67
CA LYS A 88 15.07 -0.39 -15.81
C LYS A 88 16.04 0.14 -14.76
N GLU A 89 15.98 -0.38 -13.53
CA GLU A 89 16.88 -0.04 -12.43
C GLU A 89 18.21 -0.83 -12.46
N GLY A 90 18.44 -1.69 -13.46
CA GLY A 90 19.64 -2.50 -13.57
C GLY A 90 19.75 -3.62 -12.51
N LEU A 91 18.63 -4.03 -11.92
CA LEU A 91 18.54 -5.08 -10.91
C LEU A 91 18.20 -6.43 -11.54
N SER A 92 18.65 -7.52 -10.90
CA SER A 92 18.23 -8.87 -11.24
C SER A 92 16.75 -9.09 -10.88
N VAL A 93 16.02 -9.80 -11.73
CA VAL A 93 14.65 -10.25 -11.45
C VAL A 93 14.74 -11.49 -10.56
N LEU A 94 14.48 -11.33 -9.27
CA LEU A 94 14.58 -12.40 -8.27
C LEU A 94 13.20 -12.67 -7.66
N VAL A 95 12.72 -13.89 -7.85
CA VAL A 95 11.37 -14.32 -7.49
C VAL A 95 11.43 -15.60 -6.68
N ASP A 96 10.68 -15.66 -5.58
CA ASP A 96 10.39 -16.90 -4.87
C ASP A 96 8.90 -17.23 -5.00
N GLU A 97 8.61 -18.47 -5.40
CA GLU A 97 7.26 -19.03 -5.34
C GLU A 97 7.03 -19.57 -3.93
N ILE A 98 6.03 -19.04 -3.22
CA ILE A 98 5.82 -19.31 -1.79
C ILE A 98 4.54 -20.11 -1.51
N GLY A 99 3.92 -20.64 -2.56
CA GLY A 99 2.65 -21.39 -2.49
C GLY A 99 1.42 -20.50 -2.55
N GLU A 100 0.24 -21.12 -2.65
CA GLU A 100 -1.06 -20.41 -2.70
C GLU A 100 -1.17 -19.38 -3.84
N GLY A 101 -0.38 -19.57 -4.91
CA GLY A 101 -0.30 -18.64 -6.04
C GLY A 101 0.39 -17.29 -5.72
N ALA A 102 1.05 -17.16 -4.58
CA ALA A 102 1.80 -15.97 -4.18
C ALA A 102 3.30 -16.09 -4.43
N ARG A 103 3.94 -14.92 -4.55
CA ARG A 103 5.39 -14.79 -4.76
C ARG A 103 6.00 -13.73 -3.86
N LEU A 104 7.29 -13.87 -3.57
CA LEU A 104 8.13 -12.77 -3.09
C LEU A 104 9.00 -12.25 -4.24
N LEU A 105 8.92 -10.95 -4.50
CA LEU A 105 9.69 -10.26 -5.53
C LEU A 105 10.77 -9.43 -4.83
N TRP A 106 12.05 -9.77 -4.99
CA TRP A 106 13.12 -9.14 -4.23
C TRP A 106 13.63 -7.86 -4.89
N ILE A 107 13.79 -6.80 -4.11
CA ILE A 107 14.44 -5.56 -4.53
C ILE A 107 15.94 -5.68 -4.23
N GLY A 108 16.74 -5.87 -5.28
CA GLY A 108 18.18 -6.09 -5.13
C GLY A 108 18.49 -7.52 -4.64
N PRO A 109 19.60 -7.71 -3.89
CA PRO A 109 20.00 -9.03 -3.43
C PRO A 109 18.97 -9.69 -2.50
N ARG A 110 18.79 -11.00 -2.66
CA ARG A 110 18.01 -11.82 -1.73
C ARG A 110 18.75 -11.94 -0.40
N ARG A 111 18.13 -11.47 0.69
CA ARG A 111 18.69 -11.50 2.06
C ARG A 111 17.59 -11.85 3.05
N ALA A 112 17.86 -12.78 3.95
CA ALA A 112 16.88 -13.29 4.92
C ALA A 112 17.30 -13.08 6.39
N ASP A 113 18.43 -12.42 6.65
CA ASP A 113 18.89 -12.09 7.99
C ASP A 113 18.06 -10.97 8.63
N ARG A 114 17.73 -9.94 7.82
CA ARG A 114 16.81 -8.84 8.13
C ARG A 114 15.95 -8.57 6.92
N VAL A 115 14.64 -8.57 7.10
CA VAL A 115 13.68 -8.47 5.99
C VAL A 115 12.67 -7.37 6.22
N VAL A 116 12.55 -6.50 5.23
CA VAL A 116 11.37 -5.67 5.01
C VAL A 116 10.46 -6.40 4.04
N LEU A 117 9.30 -6.82 4.53
CA LEU A 117 8.27 -7.49 3.73
C LEU A 117 7.19 -6.47 3.36
N TYR A 118 7.14 -6.08 2.09
CA TYR A 118 6.26 -5.05 1.58
C TYR A 118 4.98 -5.63 0.97
N PHE A 119 3.84 -5.24 1.53
CA PHE A 119 2.51 -5.50 0.98
C PHE A 119 2.09 -4.28 0.17
N HIS A 120 2.04 -4.42 -1.16
CA HIS A 120 1.74 -3.30 -2.04
C HIS A 120 0.26 -2.87 -1.98
N GLY A 121 -0.01 -1.61 -2.29
CA GLY A 121 -1.36 -1.06 -2.41
C GLY A 121 -2.01 -1.36 -3.75
N GLY A 122 -2.89 -0.47 -4.20
CA GLY A 122 -3.68 -0.67 -5.43
C GLY A 122 -5.09 -1.21 -5.19
N GLY A 123 -5.64 -1.01 -4.00
CA GLY A 123 -7.05 -1.30 -3.72
C GLY A 123 -7.44 -2.78 -3.79
N TYR A 124 -6.49 -3.73 -3.72
CA TYR A 124 -6.69 -5.15 -4.06
C TYR A 124 -7.16 -5.40 -5.50
N LEU A 125 -7.04 -4.39 -6.38
CA LEU A 125 -7.64 -4.36 -7.72
C LEU A 125 -6.60 -4.11 -8.81
N VAL A 126 -5.59 -3.30 -8.53
CA VAL A 126 -4.53 -2.93 -9.50
C VAL A 126 -3.17 -3.46 -9.01
N PRO A 127 -2.21 -3.70 -9.91
CA PRO A 127 -0.93 -4.30 -9.56
C PRO A 127 -0.05 -3.32 -8.77
N LEU A 128 1.11 -3.83 -8.32
CA LEU A 128 2.23 -3.02 -7.84
C LEU A 128 2.49 -1.83 -8.78
N SER A 129 2.77 -0.67 -8.21
CA SER A 129 3.25 0.51 -8.96
C SER A 129 4.77 0.58 -8.99
N ASP A 130 5.36 0.94 -10.13
CA ASP A 130 6.82 1.05 -10.30
C ASP A 130 7.45 2.12 -9.41
N PHE A 131 6.76 3.24 -9.18
CA PHE A 131 7.19 4.30 -8.29
C PHE A 131 7.19 3.88 -6.80
N ALA A 132 6.32 2.94 -6.41
CA ALA A 132 6.33 2.37 -5.06
C ALA A 132 7.54 1.43 -4.88
N ALA A 133 7.85 0.60 -5.89
CA ALA A 133 9.08 -0.19 -5.90
C ALA A 133 10.33 0.70 -5.87
N SER A 134 10.30 1.83 -6.58
CA SER A 134 11.37 2.83 -6.59
C SER A 134 11.58 3.47 -5.21
N PHE A 135 10.51 3.82 -4.49
CA PHE A 135 10.58 4.30 -3.10
C PHE A 135 11.28 3.27 -2.21
N TRP A 136 10.86 2.01 -2.25
CA TRP A 136 11.47 0.98 -1.40
C TRP A 136 12.91 0.64 -1.78
N ASN A 137 13.27 0.71 -3.07
CA ASN A 137 14.67 0.62 -3.50
C ASN A 137 15.50 1.80 -2.98
N TYR A 138 14.95 3.01 -2.94
CA TYR A 138 15.60 4.16 -2.33
C TYR A 138 15.85 3.94 -0.83
N VAL A 139 14.83 3.51 -0.07
CA VAL A 139 15.00 3.18 1.36
C VAL A 139 16.11 2.14 1.54
N ARG A 140 16.09 1.05 0.76
CA ARG A 140 17.14 0.03 0.77
C ARG A 140 18.54 0.61 0.55
N LEU A 141 18.69 1.50 -0.42
CA LEU A 141 19.97 2.13 -0.74
C LEU A 141 20.46 3.09 0.35
N GLU A 142 19.56 3.86 0.98
CA GLU A 142 19.93 4.70 2.13
C GLU A 142 20.41 3.86 3.31
N LEU A 143 19.71 2.77 3.65
CA LEU A 143 20.15 1.85 4.71
C LEU A 143 21.52 1.23 4.40
N ALA A 144 21.75 0.83 3.15
CA ALA A 144 23.04 0.28 2.73
C ALA A 144 24.18 1.31 2.81
N ARG A 145 23.92 2.60 2.53
CA ARG A 145 24.90 3.67 2.73
C ARG A 145 25.30 3.84 4.20
N ASP A 146 24.36 3.57 5.10
CA ASP A 146 24.59 3.55 6.54
C ASP A 146 25.19 2.22 7.05
N GLY A 147 25.60 1.31 6.14
CA GLY A 147 26.21 0.03 6.48
C GLY A 147 25.21 -1.04 6.95
N LEU A 148 23.91 -0.83 6.75
CA LEU A 148 22.86 -1.77 7.12
C LEU A 148 22.28 -2.45 5.87
N ASP A 149 22.79 -3.65 5.59
CA ASP A 149 22.23 -4.52 4.57
C ASP A 149 20.89 -5.12 5.04
N VAL A 150 19.83 -4.91 4.26
CA VAL A 150 18.47 -5.41 4.54
C VAL A 150 17.88 -5.98 3.25
N GLY A 151 17.22 -7.14 3.35
CA GLY A 151 16.43 -7.70 2.27
C GLY A 151 15.08 -7.01 2.14
N PHE A 152 14.73 -6.57 0.93
CA PHE A 152 13.40 -6.01 0.64
C PHE A 152 12.65 -6.95 -0.27
N ALA A 153 11.55 -7.52 0.21
CA ALA A 153 10.71 -8.46 -0.54
C ALA A 153 9.30 -7.89 -0.71
N ILE A 154 8.81 -7.81 -1.94
CA ILE A 154 7.44 -7.41 -2.26
C ILE A 154 6.58 -8.65 -2.32
N LEU A 155 5.49 -8.69 -1.54
CA LEU A 155 4.48 -9.72 -1.67
C LEU A 155 3.65 -9.47 -2.93
N ASN A 156 3.82 -10.32 -3.94
CA ASN A 156 2.87 -10.42 -5.05
C ASN A 156 1.73 -11.36 -4.63
N TYR A 157 0.73 -10.78 -3.96
CA TYR A 157 -0.53 -11.45 -3.65
C TYR A 157 -1.52 -11.32 -4.83
N SER A 158 -2.59 -12.12 -4.81
CA SER A 158 -3.64 -12.13 -5.82
C SER A 158 -4.59 -10.94 -5.67
N ILE A 159 -4.99 -10.33 -6.78
CA ILE A 159 -5.92 -9.20 -6.80
C ILE A 159 -7.23 -9.60 -7.48
N VAL A 160 -8.31 -8.88 -7.20
CA VAL A 160 -9.62 -9.06 -7.85
C VAL A 160 -9.46 -8.75 -9.34
N PRO A 161 -10.07 -9.52 -10.27
CA PRO A 161 -11.02 -10.61 -10.06
C PRO A 161 -10.40 -12.01 -9.92
N THR A 162 -9.06 -12.14 -9.97
CA THR A 162 -8.39 -13.44 -9.91
C THR A 162 -8.62 -14.15 -8.58
N ALA A 163 -8.60 -13.42 -7.47
CA ALA A 163 -9.01 -13.91 -6.15
C ALA A 163 -9.55 -12.78 -5.27
N SER A 164 -10.28 -13.13 -4.22
CA SER A 164 -10.88 -12.18 -3.26
C SER A 164 -10.53 -12.58 -1.83
N PHE A 165 -10.76 -11.67 -0.89
CA PHE A 165 -10.49 -11.93 0.52
C PHE A 165 -11.30 -13.16 0.99
N PRO A 166 -10.68 -14.16 1.64
CA PRO A 166 -9.42 -14.07 2.37
C PRO A 166 -8.17 -14.62 1.67
N GLN A 167 -8.16 -14.83 0.34
CA GLN A 167 -6.96 -15.36 -0.35
C GLN A 167 -5.72 -14.50 -0.11
N GLN A 168 -5.89 -13.17 -0.13
CA GLN A 168 -4.80 -12.24 0.14
C GLN A 168 -4.22 -12.40 1.55
N LEU A 169 -5.06 -12.67 2.54
CA LEU A 169 -4.63 -12.94 3.92
C LEU A 169 -3.87 -14.27 4.01
N ILE A 170 -4.35 -15.32 3.35
CA ILE A 170 -3.64 -16.62 3.24
C ILE A 170 -2.24 -16.40 2.68
N GLN A 171 -2.13 -15.62 1.61
CA GLN A 171 -0.87 -15.32 0.94
C GLN A 171 0.06 -14.45 1.80
N ALA A 172 -0.47 -13.50 2.57
CA ALA A 172 0.31 -12.72 3.55
C ALA A 172 0.87 -13.60 4.66
N VAL A 173 0.07 -14.52 5.21
CA VAL A 173 0.53 -15.53 6.19
C VAL A 173 1.65 -16.38 5.61
N LYS A 174 1.47 -16.88 4.36
CA LYS A 174 2.50 -17.68 3.69
C LYS A 174 3.79 -16.91 3.45
N ALA A 175 3.69 -15.64 3.10
CA ALA A 175 4.86 -14.78 2.89
C ALA A 175 5.69 -14.61 4.17
N ILE A 176 5.03 -14.32 5.28
CA ILE A 176 5.71 -14.14 6.57
C ILE A 176 6.31 -15.48 7.05
N GLN A 177 5.53 -16.57 6.95
CA GLN A 177 6.02 -17.90 7.31
C GLN A 177 7.23 -18.32 6.47
N HIS A 178 7.21 -18.06 5.15
CA HIS A 178 8.32 -18.38 4.25
C HIS A 178 9.60 -17.61 4.62
N VAL A 179 9.48 -16.34 4.99
CA VAL A 179 10.63 -15.54 5.46
C VAL A 179 11.18 -16.10 6.78
N ILE A 180 10.32 -16.52 7.70
CA ILE A 180 10.74 -17.17 8.96
C ILE A 180 11.43 -18.51 8.68
N ASP A 181 10.83 -19.35 7.83
CA ASP A 181 11.37 -20.66 7.45
C ASP A 181 12.71 -20.55 6.70
N SER A 182 12.97 -19.39 6.08
CA SER A 182 14.26 -19.05 5.46
C SER A 182 15.34 -18.65 6.46
N GLY A 183 15.05 -18.75 7.78
CA GLY A 183 15.99 -18.46 8.87
C GLY A 183 15.87 -17.05 9.46
N CYS A 184 14.88 -16.26 9.05
CA CYS A 184 14.67 -14.93 9.62
C CYS A 184 13.93 -15.02 10.97
N SER A 185 14.51 -14.48 12.03
CA SER A 185 13.78 -14.31 13.30
C SER A 185 12.65 -13.29 13.11
N PRO A 186 11.45 -13.48 13.71
CA PRO A 186 10.39 -12.45 13.70
C PRO A 186 10.86 -11.06 14.14
N GLN A 187 11.82 -11.01 15.08
CA GLN A 187 12.47 -9.79 15.57
C GLN A 187 13.38 -9.09 14.54
N ASN A 188 13.55 -9.68 13.36
CA ASN A 188 14.24 -9.13 12.21
C ASN A 188 13.32 -8.96 11.00
N ILE A 189 11.99 -9.04 11.19
CA ILE A 189 10.99 -8.81 10.15
C ILE A 189 10.26 -7.51 10.42
N GLN A 190 10.30 -6.58 9.45
CA GLN A 190 9.42 -5.42 9.43
C GLN A 190 8.42 -5.57 8.28
N ILE A 191 7.13 -5.60 8.59
CA ILE A 191 6.07 -5.60 7.58
C ILE A 191 5.78 -4.14 7.23
N VAL A 192 5.79 -3.79 5.96
CA VAL A 192 5.44 -2.46 5.50
C VAL A 192 4.33 -2.58 4.47
N GLY A 193 3.40 -1.64 4.44
CA GLY A 193 2.37 -1.63 3.41
C GLY A 193 1.81 -0.25 3.20
N ASP A 194 1.24 -0.04 2.02
CA ASP A 194 0.53 1.19 1.67
C ASP A 194 -0.92 0.89 1.31
N SER A 195 -1.84 1.81 1.60
CA SER A 195 -3.24 1.72 1.16
C SER A 195 -3.88 0.35 1.46
N ALA A 196 -4.25 -0.43 0.44
CA ALA A 196 -4.76 -1.79 0.56
C ALA A 196 -3.75 -2.80 1.13
N GLY A 197 -2.45 -2.64 0.88
CA GLY A 197 -1.41 -3.48 1.46
C GLY A 197 -1.20 -3.20 2.96
N ALA A 198 -1.36 -1.94 3.38
CA ALA A 198 -1.41 -1.60 4.80
C ALA A 198 -2.70 -2.14 5.46
N ASN A 199 -3.82 -2.12 4.74
CA ASN A 199 -5.03 -2.82 5.18
C ASN A 199 -4.79 -4.33 5.34
N LEU A 200 -4.05 -4.95 4.42
CA LEU A 200 -3.69 -6.37 4.50
C LEU A 200 -2.77 -6.66 5.71
N ALA A 201 -1.85 -5.75 6.03
CA ALA A 201 -1.02 -5.84 7.24
C ALA A 201 -1.89 -5.77 8.52
N LEU A 202 -2.88 -4.87 8.56
CA LEU A 202 -3.87 -4.82 9.66
C LEU A 202 -4.73 -6.08 9.73
N ALA A 203 -5.13 -6.63 8.59
CA ALA A 203 -5.88 -7.88 8.52
C ALA A 203 -5.04 -9.06 9.04
N PHE A 204 -3.73 -9.08 8.73
CA PHE A 204 -2.80 -10.06 9.29
C PHE A 204 -2.70 -9.94 10.82
N LEU A 205 -2.48 -8.73 11.36
CA LEU A 205 -2.47 -8.52 12.81
C LEU A 205 -3.80 -8.95 13.46
N SER A 206 -4.92 -8.60 12.83
CA SER A 206 -6.25 -9.00 13.28
C SER A 206 -6.42 -10.50 13.27
N HIS A 207 -5.93 -11.22 12.26
CA HIS A 207 -5.95 -12.68 12.18
C HIS A 207 -5.08 -13.35 13.25
N MET A 208 -3.97 -12.71 13.64
CA MET A 208 -3.14 -13.21 14.73
C MET A 208 -3.83 -13.11 16.10
N ILE A 209 -4.70 -12.13 16.30
CA ILE A 209 -5.47 -11.92 17.54
C ILE A 209 -6.80 -12.69 17.51
N HIS A 210 -7.48 -12.66 16.35
CA HIS A 210 -8.79 -13.24 16.08
C HIS A 210 -8.66 -14.21 14.89
N PRO A 211 -8.30 -15.48 15.12
CA PRO A 211 -7.99 -16.40 14.03
C PRO A 211 -9.20 -16.64 13.12
N VAL A 212 -9.04 -16.36 11.83
CA VAL A 212 -10.00 -16.74 10.80
C VAL A 212 -9.98 -18.26 10.63
N LYS A 213 -11.14 -18.89 10.82
CA LYS A 213 -11.30 -20.34 10.67
C LYS A 213 -10.81 -20.81 9.29
N GLY A 214 -9.94 -21.81 9.28
CA GLY A 214 -9.41 -22.41 8.05
C GLY A 214 -8.17 -21.73 7.48
N ILE A 215 -7.71 -20.63 8.10
CA ILE A 215 -6.44 -19.99 7.75
C ILE A 215 -5.44 -20.27 8.87
N GLN A 216 -4.30 -20.83 8.50
CA GLN A 216 -3.22 -21.09 9.46
C GLN A 216 -2.71 -19.77 10.05
N GLN A 217 -2.35 -19.76 11.33
CA GLN A 217 -1.60 -18.64 11.92
C GLN A 217 -0.10 -18.84 11.72
N VAL A 218 0.63 -17.74 11.58
CA VAL A 218 2.09 -17.80 11.56
C VAL A 218 2.58 -18.22 12.94
N SER A 219 3.53 -19.16 12.99
CA SER A 219 4.19 -19.50 14.25
C SER A 219 5.18 -18.39 14.61
N LEU A 220 4.83 -17.58 15.61
CA LEU A 220 5.65 -16.46 16.07
C LEU A 220 6.31 -16.80 17.41
N PRO A 221 7.55 -17.30 17.43
CA PRO A 221 8.31 -17.52 18.68
C PRO A 221 8.67 -16.22 19.40
N SER A 222 8.56 -15.09 18.72
CA SER A 222 8.74 -13.74 19.25
C SER A 222 7.88 -12.77 18.43
N ARG A 223 7.71 -11.54 18.95
CA ARG A 223 6.98 -10.48 18.25
C ARG A 223 7.66 -10.13 16.92
N ILE A 224 6.87 -9.68 15.96
CA ILE A 224 7.39 -9.09 14.73
C ILE A 224 8.03 -7.74 15.08
N ARG A 225 9.18 -7.44 14.48
CA ARG A 225 9.92 -6.22 14.82
C ARG A 225 9.10 -4.96 14.62
N GLY A 226 8.39 -4.84 13.51
CA GLY A 226 7.65 -3.62 13.24
C GLY A 226 6.61 -3.77 12.14
N VAL A 227 5.58 -2.93 12.21
CA VAL A 227 4.56 -2.80 11.16
C VAL A 227 4.44 -1.33 10.76
N TYR A 228 4.65 -1.02 9.49
CA TYR A 228 4.41 0.31 8.94
C TYR A 228 3.18 0.33 8.03
N LEU A 229 2.26 1.22 8.35
CA LEU A 229 1.00 1.46 7.65
C LEU A 229 1.03 2.84 6.98
N MET A 230 1.35 2.89 5.69
CA MET A 230 1.26 4.11 4.88
C MET A 230 -0.15 4.29 4.35
N SER A 231 -0.80 5.41 4.72
CA SER A 231 -2.15 5.78 4.30
C SER A 231 -3.14 4.58 4.27
N PRO A 232 -3.28 3.80 5.36
CA PRO A 232 -3.98 2.53 5.32
C PRO A 232 -5.44 2.70 4.93
N TRP A 233 -5.91 1.86 4.01
CA TRP A 233 -7.30 1.89 3.56
C TRP A 233 -8.20 1.16 4.56
N VAL A 234 -8.49 1.82 5.68
CA VAL A 234 -9.15 1.22 6.85
C VAL A 234 -10.68 1.23 6.82
N SER A 235 -11.28 1.84 5.79
CA SER A 235 -12.71 1.76 5.54
C SER A 235 -13.00 1.77 4.04
N LEU A 236 -13.53 0.65 3.53
CA LEU A 236 -13.79 0.43 2.11
C LEU A 236 -15.18 0.93 1.71
N THR A 237 -16.12 0.90 2.64
CA THR A 237 -17.49 1.42 2.47
C THR A 237 -17.57 2.94 2.48
N GLY A 238 -16.48 3.64 2.83
CA GLY A 238 -16.36 5.09 2.75
C GLY A 238 -17.18 5.82 3.82
N ASP A 239 -16.61 5.99 5.01
CA ASP A 239 -17.24 6.79 6.07
C ASP A 239 -16.81 8.28 5.98
N THR A 240 -17.75 9.17 6.32
CA THR A 240 -17.68 10.63 6.16
C THR A 240 -16.59 11.34 6.97
N GLY A 241 -16.17 12.50 6.46
CA GLY A 241 -15.20 13.42 7.06
C GLY A 241 -14.28 13.96 5.97
N SER A 242 -12.99 13.68 6.10
CA SER A 242 -11.97 13.96 5.08
C SER A 242 -12.28 13.42 3.69
N HIS A 243 -13.08 12.35 3.52
CA HIS A 243 -13.39 11.80 2.19
C HIS A 243 -13.99 12.88 1.27
N ALA A 244 -15.03 13.56 1.74
CA ALA A 244 -15.65 14.63 0.96
C ALA A 244 -14.83 15.93 0.99
N ALA A 245 -14.25 16.28 2.15
CA ALA A 245 -13.54 17.54 2.32
C ALA A 245 -12.26 17.62 1.49
N ASN A 246 -11.53 16.51 1.35
CA ASN A 246 -10.25 16.43 0.65
C ASN A 246 -10.37 15.85 -0.77
N ASP A 247 -11.59 15.58 -1.27
CA ASP A 247 -11.79 15.00 -2.61
C ASP A 247 -11.12 15.84 -3.71
N HIS A 248 -11.15 17.16 -3.58
CA HIS A 248 -10.57 18.08 -4.56
C HIS A 248 -9.05 18.26 -4.41
N THR A 249 -8.43 17.74 -3.36
CA THR A 249 -6.99 17.87 -3.09
C THR A 249 -6.23 16.56 -3.24
N ASP A 250 -6.89 15.41 -3.07
CA ASP A 250 -6.28 14.10 -3.11
C ASP A 250 -6.09 13.58 -4.55
N VAL A 251 -5.16 12.63 -4.71
CA VAL A 251 -4.85 11.94 -5.96
C VAL A 251 -5.82 10.79 -6.27
N VAL A 252 -6.63 10.37 -5.30
CA VAL A 252 -7.73 9.41 -5.50
C VAL A 252 -9.02 10.01 -4.96
N GLY A 253 -10.06 10.02 -5.78
CA GLY A 253 -11.36 10.58 -5.42
C GLY A 253 -12.13 9.76 -4.41
N ALA A 254 -13.00 10.42 -3.66
CA ALA A 254 -13.92 9.77 -2.73
C ALA A 254 -14.85 8.76 -3.44
N ALA A 255 -15.34 9.14 -4.62
CA ALA A 255 -16.16 8.25 -5.46
C ALA A 255 -15.37 7.03 -5.93
N THR A 256 -14.10 7.23 -6.31
CA THR A 256 -13.17 6.18 -6.73
C THR A 256 -12.89 5.21 -5.61
N PHE A 257 -12.60 5.69 -4.39
CA PHE A 257 -12.47 4.82 -3.21
C PHE A 257 -13.76 4.00 -2.95
N ALA A 258 -14.93 4.63 -3.00
CA ALA A 258 -16.19 3.93 -2.80
C ALA A 258 -16.45 2.87 -3.89
N GLU A 259 -16.10 3.14 -5.14
CA GLU A 259 -16.19 2.18 -6.24
C GLU A 259 -15.23 1.01 -6.05
N CYS A 260 -13.97 1.27 -5.75
CA CYS A 260 -13.00 0.24 -5.40
C CYS A 260 -13.51 -0.63 -4.25
N GLY A 261 -14.07 -0.03 -3.19
CA GLY A 261 -14.61 -0.76 -2.04
C GLY A 261 -15.74 -1.71 -2.43
N ARG A 262 -16.65 -1.28 -3.32
CA ARG A 262 -17.72 -2.15 -3.85
C ARG A 262 -17.15 -3.33 -4.64
N ASN A 263 -16.17 -3.10 -5.52
CA ASN A 263 -15.52 -4.16 -6.30
C ASN A 263 -14.79 -5.17 -5.39
N VAL A 264 -14.12 -4.71 -4.33
CA VAL A 264 -13.46 -5.58 -3.36
C VAL A 264 -14.49 -6.43 -2.61
N PHE A 265 -15.58 -5.83 -2.12
CA PHE A 265 -16.58 -6.54 -1.31
C PHE A 265 -17.49 -7.50 -2.06
N GLU A 266 -17.54 -7.44 -3.40
CA GLU A 266 -18.43 -8.25 -4.23
C GLU A 266 -18.38 -9.74 -3.86
N ASN A 267 -17.16 -10.25 -3.60
CA ASN A 267 -16.94 -11.67 -3.31
C ASN A 267 -16.44 -11.93 -1.88
N VAL A 268 -16.54 -10.96 -0.97
CA VAL A 268 -16.08 -11.10 0.42
C VAL A 268 -17.26 -11.44 1.34
N PRO A 269 -17.23 -12.60 2.02
CA PRO A 269 -18.25 -12.96 2.99
C PRO A 269 -18.41 -11.90 4.08
N GLU A 270 -19.65 -11.62 4.50
CA GLU A 270 -19.95 -10.60 5.51
C GLU A 270 -19.15 -10.80 6.81
N SER A 271 -19.02 -12.05 7.27
CA SER A 271 -18.26 -12.41 8.46
C SER A 271 -16.77 -12.06 8.41
N LEU A 272 -16.22 -11.85 7.21
CA LEU A 272 -14.82 -11.51 6.98
C LEU A 272 -14.61 -10.03 6.69
N ARG A 273 -15.67 -9.24 6.48
CA ARG A 273 -15.54 -7.80 6.15
C ARG A 273 -14.92 -6.98 7.27
N VAL A 274 -15.07 -7.41 8.53
CA VAL A 274 -14.45 -6.75 9.70
C VAL A 274 -12.92 -6.67 9.60
N TYR A 275 -12.27 -7.62 8.93
CA TYR A 275 -10.82 -7.63 8.72
C TYR A 275 -10.35 -6.59 7.70
N LEU A 276 -11.25 -6.15 6.81
CA LEU A 276 -11.00 -5.08 5.84
C LEU A 276 -11.52 -3.72 6.32
N GLU A 277 -12.44 -3.69 7.27
CA GLU A 277 -13.06 -2.49 7.84
C GLU A 277 -12.53 -2.20 9.25
N ALA A 278 -11.21 -2.09 9.40
CA ALA A 278 -10.55 -1.78 10.68
C ALA A 278 -11.17 -0.57 11.42
N ARG A 279 -11.69 0.41 10.68
CA ARG A 279 -12.43 1.55 11.22
C ARG A 279 -13.74 1.15 11.91
N LYS A 280 -14.46 0.16 11.39
CA LYS A 280 -15.77 -0.31 11.88
C LYS A 280 -15.64 -1.48 12.84
N ALA A 281 -14.45 -2.05 13.00
CA ALA A 281 -14.18 -3.07 13.99
C ALA A 281 -14.52 -2.59 15.41
N PRO A 282 -14.94 -3.51 16.32
CA PRO A 282 -15.20 -3.18 17.72
C PRO A 282 -14.02 -2.47 18.39
N GLU A 283 -14.28 -1.65 19.42
CA GLU A 283 -13.23 -0.84 20.07
C GLU A 283 -12.07 -1.69 20.64
N ALA A 284 -12.40 -2.87 21.17
CA ALA A 284 -11.43 -3.82 21.72
C ALA A 284 -10.76 -4.71 20.66
N TRP A 285 -11.00 -4.48 19.36
CA TRP A 285 -10.51 -5.35 18.28
C TRP A 285 -8.98 -5.45 18.24
N PHE A 286 -8.28 -4.37 18.58
CA PHE A 286 -6.82 -4.34 18.60
C PHE A 286 -6.20 -4.76 19.94
N LYS A 287 -7.01 -5.18 20.93
CA LYS A 287 -6.50 -5.68 22.21
C LYS A 287 -5.65 -6.93 21.97
N GLY A 288 -4.40 -6.91 22.43
CA GLY A 288 -3.43 -8.00 22.24
C GLY A 288 -2.47 -7.78 21.07
N VAL A 289 -2.58 -6.66 20.33
CA VAL A 289 -1.63 -6.33 19.24
C VAL A 289 -0.20 -6.15 19.75
N ASP A 290 -0.04 -5.69 20.99
CA ASP A 290 1.22 -5.60 21.74
C ASP A 290 1.88 -6.97 21.97
N GLY A 291 1.12 -8.05 21.91
CA GLY A 291 1.64 -9.43 21.92
C GLY A 291 2.19 -9.91 20.58
N ILE A 292 1.90 -9.19 19.48
CA ILE A 292 2.20 -9.63 18.10
C ILE A 292 3.34 -8.82 17.46
N VAL A 293 3.42 -7.52 17.73
CA VAL A 293 4.40 -6.60 17.12
C VAL A 293 5.02 -5.69 18.17
N ASP A 294 6.28 -5.27 17.98
CA ASP A 294 6.97 -4.39 18.95
C ASP A 294 6.74 -2.89 18.73
N ARG A 295 6.59 -2.46 17.47
CA ARG A 295 6.41 -1.06 17.09
C ARG A 295 5.54 -0.92 15.85
N ILE A 296 4.74 0.14 15.82
CA ILE A 296 3.88 0.46 14.68
C ILE A 296 4.12 1.90 14.25
N LEU A 297 4.34 2.12 12.95
CA LEU A 297 4.25 3.44 12.35
C LEU A 297 2.96 3.52 11.55
N VAL A 298 2.19 4.59 11.76
CA VAL A 298 1.05 4.93 10.93
C VAL A 298 1.30 6.30 10.32
N THR A 299 1.14 6.42 9.01
CA THR A 299 1.29 7.71 8.33
C THR A 299 0.07 8.02 7.50
N ALA A 300 -0.27 9.31 7.39
CA ALA A 300 -1.36 9.80 6.56
C ALA A 300 -0.96 11.12 5.87
N GLY A 301 -1.55 11.38 4.72
CA GLY A 301 -1.55 12.69 4.08
C GLY A 301 -2.56 13.62 4.76
N GLY A 302 -2.17 14.85 5.07
CA GLY A 302 -3.06 15.86 5.64
C GLY A 302 -4.19 16.29 4.68
N ALA A 303 -3.97 16.13 3.37
CA ALA A 303 -4.87 16.45 2.28
C ALA A 303 -5.43 15.18 1.58
N GLU A 304 -5.33 14.00 2.20
CA GLU A 304 -5.89 12.76 1.66
C GLU A 304 -7.33 12.51 2.13
N CYS A 305 -8.14 11.84 1.31
CA CYS A 305 -9.52 11.47 1.58
C CYS A 305 -9.66 10.58 2.82
N LEU A 306 -8.69 9.70 3.07
CA LEU A 306 -8.76 8.69 4.12
C LEU A 306 -8.31 9.19 5.51
N ARG A 307 -7.74 10.40 5.58
CA ARG A 307 -7.03 10.94 6.76
C ARG A 307 -7.76 10.69 8.08
N ASP A 308 -9.01 11.10 8.20
CA ASP A 308 -9.72 11.07 9.48
C ASP A 308 -9.96 9.63 9.97
N ASN A 309 -10.19 8.70 9.06
CA ASN A 309 -10.35 7.29 9.41
C ASN A 309 -9.01 6.66 9.80
N ILE A 310 -7.92 7.04 9.12
CA ILE A 310 -6.56 6.61 9.50
C ILE A 310 -6.22 7.09 10.90
N VAL A 311 -6.43 8.38 11.20
CA VAL A 311 -6.14 8.96 12.53
C VAL A 311 -6.95 8.27 13.62
N LYS A 312 -8.24 7.99 13.39
CA LYS A 312 -9.09 7.25 14.35
C LYS A 312 -8.56 5.85 14.63
N VAL A 313 -8.17 5.10 13.59
CA VAL A 313 -7.61 3.75 13.77
C VAL A 313 -6.24 3.80 14.44
N ALA A 314 -5.40 4.78 14.10
CA ALA A 314 -4.11 4.98 14.75
C ALA A 314 -4.26 5.27 16.26
N ASN A 315 -5.21 6.11 16.65
CA ASN A 315 -5.49 6.40 18.06
C ASN A 315 -5.95 5.14 18.82
N ARG A 316 -6.78 4.29 18.19
CA ARG A 316 -7.15 2.98 18.78
C ARG A 316 -5.94 2.08 18.96
N LEU A 317 -5.03 2.03 17.99
CA LEU A 317 -3.79 1.26 18.13
C LEU A 317 -2.93 1.79 19.27
N VAL A 318 -2.83 3.11 19.44
CA VAL A 318 -2.11 3.74 20.57
C VAL A 318 -2.70 3.31 21.92
N GLU A 319 -4.03 3.23 22.03
CA GLU A 319 -4.69 2.79 23.27
C GLU A 319 -4.34 1.35 23.66
N HIS A 320 -4.17 0.46 22.68
CA HIS A 320 -3.88 -0.97 22.90
C HIS A 320 -2.39 -1.35 22.80
N HIS A 321 -1.52 -0.40 22.45
CA HIS A 321 -0.07 -0.61 22.37
C HIS A 321 0.69 0.68 22.70
N GLN A 322 0.52 1.14 23.94
CA GLN A 322 1.04 2.42 24.40
C GLN A 322 2.56 2.53 24.27
N GLY A 323 3.04 3.68 23.80
CA GLY A 323 4.47 3.99 23.65
C GLY A 323 5.15 3.36 22.43
N ALA A 324 4.48 2.45 21.71
CA ALA A 324 5.03 1.74 20.56
C ALA A 324 4.41 2.13 19.21
N VAL A 325 3.31 2.87 19.23
CA VAL A 325 2.62 3.37 18.03
C VAL A 325 2.96 4.84 17.79
N ARG A 326 3.54 5.15 16.63
CA ARG A 326 3.81 6.52 16.17
C ARG A 326 2.86 6.87 15.02
N LEU A 327 2.16 7.99 15.14
CA LEU A 327 1.33 8.56 14.06
C LEU A 327 2.02 9.81 13.49
N ILE A 328 2.19 9.87 12.17
CA ILE A 328 2.68 11.06 11.47
C ILE A 328 1.66 11.47 10.40
N VAL A 329 1.16 12.70 10.48
CA VAL A 329 0.32 13.30 9.44
C VAL A 329 1.16 14.28 8.66
N GLN A 330 1.47 13.97 7.40
CA GLN A 330 2.23 14.86 6.54
C GLN A 330 1.34 16.02 6.10
N GLU A 331 1.67 17.24 6.55
CA GLU A 331 0.93 18.43 6.17
C GLU A 331 0.83 18.55 4.63
N LYS A 332 -0.39 18.77 4.11
CA LYS A 332 -0.69 18.86 2.66
C LYS A 332 -0.34 17.63 1.82
N GLY A 333 0.09 16.53 2.43
CA GLY A 333 0.34 15.27 1.73
C GLY A 333 -0.96 14.66 1.20
N VAL A 334 -0.90 14.04 0.02
CA VAL A 334 -2.01 13.26 -0.56
C VAL A 334 -1.92 11.79 -0.14
N HIS A 335 -2.84 10.95 -0.60
CA HIS A 335 -2.79 9.51 -0.35
C HIS A 335 -1.46 8.93 -0.82
N ASN A 336 -0.75 8.18 0.03
CA ASN A 336 0.58 7.62 -0.25
C ASN A 336 1.64 8.68 -0.68
N ASP A 337 1.58 9.90 -0.13
CA ASP A 337 2.35 11.05 -0.64
C ASP A 337 3.83 10.82 -1.01
N PRO A 338 4.64 10.09 -0.21
CA PRO A 338 6.06 9.89 -0.52
C PRO A 338 6.32 9.20 -1.87
N PHE A 339 5.42 8.32 -2.29
CA PHE A 339 5.56 7.56 -3.53
C PHE A 339 5.52 8.45 -4.78
N TYR A 340 4.76 9.53 -4.73
CA TYR A 340 4.57 10.41 -5.87
C TYR A 340 5.76 11.35 -6.11
N ASP A 341 6.65 11.52 -5.14
CA ASP A 341 7.96 12.16 -5.38
C ASP A 341 8.80 11.31 -6.34
N PHE A 342 8.70 9.98 -6.26
CA PHE A 342 9.36 9.05 -7.17
C PHE A 342 8.67 8.99 -8.52
N LEU A 343 7.34 9.07 -8.57
CA LEU A 343 6.58 9.23 -9.82
C LEU A 343 7.03 10.50 -10.57
N ALA A 344 7.11 11.63 -9.86
CA ALA A 344 7.48 12.93 -10.41
C ALA A 344 9.01 13.12 -10.59
N ARG A 345 9.82 12.19 -10.08
CA ARG A 345 11.29 12.25 -10.03
C ARG A 345 11.77 13.55 -9.38
N GLU A 346 11.21 13.85 -8.22
CA GLU A 346 11.61 14.97 -7.39
C GLU A 346 13.04 14.78 -6.88
N LYS A 347 13.75 15.89 -6.73
CA LYS A 347 15.09 15.90 -6.09
C LYS A 347 14.98 16.11 -4.59
N ASN A 348 14.00 16.91 -4.18
CA ASN A 348 13.73 17.22 -2.77
C ASN A 348 12.51 16.40 -2.37
N LEU A 349 12.76 15.32 -1.64
CA LEU A 349 11.72 14.43 -1.17
C LEU A 349 10.95 15.09 -0.02
N CYS A 350 9.67 14.74 0.12
CA CYS A 350 8.85 15.20 1.23
C CYS A 350 9.44 14.79 2.59
N TYR A 351 9.09 15.55 3.63
CA TYR A 351 9.54 15.33 5.01
C TYR A 351 9.30 13.91 5.52
N LEU A 352 8.25 13.24 5.05
CA LEU A 352 7.93 11.89 5.51
C LEU A 352 8.93 10.83 5.00
N THR A 353 9.59 11.05 3.85
CA THR A 353 10.54 10.07 3.31
C THR A 353 11.71 9.79 4.27
N PRO A 354 12.48 10.80 4.75
CA PRO A 354 13.56 10.55 5.70
C PRO A 354 13.06 9.97 7.03
N GLU A 355 11.86 10.34 7.49
CA GLU A 355 11.25 9.75 8.70
C GLU A 355 10.96 8.25 8.52
N VAL A 356 10.54 7.81 7.33
CA VAL A 356 10.35 6.39 7.01
C VAL A 356 11.69 5.66 6.96
N VAL A 357 12.71 6.24 6.30
CA VAL A 357 14.06 5.65 6.27
C VAL A 357 14.59 5.44 7.68
N GLN A 358 14.49 6.48 8.52
CA GLN A 358 14.93 6.42 9.91
C GLN A 358 14.14 5.37 10.70
N TRP A 359 12.81 5.35 10.59
CA TRP A 359 11.99 4.38 11.32
C TRP A 359 12.34 2.93 10.96
N VAL A 360 12.59 2.65 9.67
CA VAL A 360 13.02 1.30 9.22
C VAL A 360 14.41 0.98 9.77
N ARG A 361 15.35 1.94 9.74
CA ARG A 361 16.71 1.76 10.28
C ARG A 361 16.67 1.43 11.77
N ASP A 362 15.98 2.24 12.56
CA ASP A 362 15.90 2.14 14.01
C ASP A 362 15.35 0.77 14.43
N GLY A 363 14.37 0.25 13.69
CA GLY A 363 13.82 -1.10 13.92
C GLY A 363 14.86 -2.23 13.85
N PHE A 364 15.97 -2.07 13.12
CA PHE A 364 17.02 -3.08 13.04
C PHE A 364 18.25 -2.79 13.91
N VAL A 365 18.43 -1.55 14.35
CA VAL A 365 19.60 -1.13 15.14
C VAL A 365 19.30 -1.15 16.64
N GLU A 366 18.11 -0.72 17.07
CA GLU A 366 17.74 -0.64 18.48
C GLU A 366 17.62 -2.02 19.15
N GLY A 367 17.38 -3.08 18.37
CA GLY A 367 17.30 -4.46 18.86
C GLY A 367 18.64 -5.15 19.14
N GLN A 368 19.78 -4.48 18.95
CA GLN A 368 21.12 -5.04 19.21
C GLN A 368 21.69 -4.69 20.60
N ALA A 369 20.95 -3.93 21.41
CA ALA A 369 21.31 -3.64 22.80
C ALA A 369 20.51 -4.54 23.76
N CYS A 370 20.93 -5.79 23.93
CA CYS A 370 20.66 -6.62 25.11
C CYS A 370 21.66 -7.76 25.19
#